data_AF-A0A4R4SEY2-F1
#
_entry.id   AF-A0A4R4SEY2-F1
#
_cell.length_a   1.000
_cell.length_b   1.000
_cell.length_c   1.000
_cell.angle_alpha   90.00
_cell.angle_beta   90.00
_cell.angle_gamma   90.00
#
_symmetry.space_group_name_H-M   'P 1'
#
loop_
_entity.id
_entity.type
_entity.pdbx_description
1 polymer ?
#
loop_
_entity_poly.entity_id
_entity_poly.type
_entity_poly.pdbx_seq_one_letter_code
_entity_poly.pdbx_strand_id
1 'polypeptide(L)'
;MYQPAIDLDAITAIDMHVHIEVDEHGHTSLPEPLVAAVSTYFRTDGPRPAVGAVAQYYRERDMAAVVFTVDARTQLKHRPLSSTDIARAAAEHADVLIPFGSVDPRTGEAALELAARLIEQEGVRGFKFHPTVQGFDPSHDEYAPLWGLIERAGVPAIFHTGQTGIGAGTPGGYGLRLGLSNPMLLDPVAADFPDLQIVMAHPSVPWQDEALSVATHKHNTWIDLSGWSPKYFPAELVRYANSVLKRRVLFGTDYPLLTPDRWLRDVAATDLKPDVLPGILKDNAARLLGFAR
;
A
#
# COMPACT_ATOMS: atom_id res chain seq x y z
N MET A 1 8.14 2.02 -20.07
CA MET A 1 7.47 3.13 -19.37
C MET A 1 5.98 2.88 -19.36
N TYR A 2 5.39 2.84 -18.17
CA TYR A 2 3.96 2.73 -17.93
C TYR A 2 3.21 3.99 -18.38
N GLN A 3 2.08 3.80 -19.04
CA GLN A 3 1.11 4.85 -19.36
C GLN A 3 -0.27 4.36 -18.92
N PRO A 4 -0.98 5.05 -18.01
CA PRO A 4 -2.29 4.60 -17.57
C PRO A 4 -3.28 4.55 -18.74
N ALA A 5 -4.02 3.45 -18.86
CA ALA A 5 -5.06 3.24 -19.85
C ALA A 5 -6.40 2.84 -19.21
N ILE A 6 -6.58 3.18 -17.93
CA ILE A 6 -7.76 2.83 -17.13
C ILE A 6 -8.95 3.70 -17.57
N ASP A 7 -10.03 3.05 -17.97
CA ASP A 7 -11.32 3.68 -18.19
C ASP A 7 -12.09 3.75 -16.85
N LEU A 8 -12.19 4.96 -16.28
CA LEU A 8 -12.86 5.19 -15.01
C LEU A 8 -14.38 4.96 -15.07
N ASP A 9 -14.99 5.01 -16.25
CA ASP A 9 -16.42 4.74 -16.43
C ASP A 9 -16.70 3.23 -16.51
N ALA A 10 -15.73 2.45 -16.95
CA ALA A 10 -15.82 0.99 -17.02
C ALA A 10 -15.58 0.28 -15.68
N ILE A 11 -14.92 0.93 -14.71
CA ILE A 11 -14.59 0.31 -13.41
C ILE A 11 -15.45 0.79 -12.24
N THR A 12 -15.63 -0.09 -11.27
CA THR A 12 -16.42 0.12 -10.05
C THR A 12 -15.56 0.52 -8.84
N ALA A 13 -14.29 0.10 -8.80
CA ALA A 13 -13.36 0.41 -7.71
C ALA A 13 -11.89 0.43 -8.16
N ILE A 14 -11.05 1.12 -7.38
CA ILE A 14 -9.58 1.09 -7.48
C ILE A 14 -9.06 0.57 -6.15
N ASP A 15 -8.53 -0.64 -6.15
CA ASP A 15 -7.89 -1.25 -4.99
C ASP A 15 -6.49 -0.65 -4.80
N MET A 16 -6.31 0.18 -3.78
CA MET A 16 -5.05 0.89 -3.57
C MET A 16 -3.92 0.04 -2.99
N HIS A 17 -4.16 -1.23 -2.67
CA HIS A 17 -3.17 -2.03 -1.94
C HIS A 17 -3.21 -3.50 -2.33
N VAL A 18 -2.38 -3.86 -3.32
CA VAL A 18 -2.23 -5.24 -3.82
C VAL A 18 -0.76 -5.65 -3.88
N HIS A 19 -0.44 -6.76 -3.25
CA HIS A 19 0.91 -7.30 -3.19
C HIS A 19 1.18 -8.27 -4.35
N ILE A 20 2.32 -8.06 -5.02
CA ILE A 20 2.99 -9.06 -5.85
C ILE A 20 4.06 -9.72 -4.98
N GLU A 21 3.82 -10.97 -4.60
CA GLU A 21 4.68 -11.70 -3.66
C GLU A 21 5.53 -12.80 -4.31
N VAL A 22 5.37 -13.02 -5.62
CA VAL A 22 6.13 -13.99 -6.39
C VAL A 22 6.41 -13.44 -7.80
N ASP A 23 7.58 -13.72 -8.36
CA ASP A 23 7.86 -13.47 -9.78
C ASP A 23 7.49 -14.65 -10.69
N GLU A 24 7.69 -14.50 -12.00
CA GLU A 24 7.41 -15.53 -13.00
C GLU A 24 8.31 -16.78 -12.89
N HIS A 25 9.36 -16.71 -12.06
CA HIS A 25 10.32 -17.79 -11.82
C HIS A 25 10.14 -18.46 -10.46
N GLY A 26 9.13 -18.05 -9.67
CA GLY A 26 8.82 -18.63 -8.36
C GLY A 26 9.66 -18.07 -7.20
N HIS A 27 10.46 -17.02 -7.42
CA HIS A 27 11.14 -16.32 -6.33
C HIS A 27 10.11 -15.52 -5.53
N THR A 28 10.12 -15.66 -4.21
CA THR A 28 9.21 -14.99 -3.29
C THR A 28 9.79 -13.68 -2.72
N SER A 29 8.91 -12.73 -2.40
CA SER A 29 9.26 -11.44 -1.79
C SER A 29 9.84 -11.54 -0.37
N LEU A 30 9.60 -12.65 0.34
CA LEU A 30 10.05 -12.88 1.71
C LEU A 30 10.92 -14.16 1.80
N PRO A 31 11.85 -14.23 2.76
CA PRO A 31 12.52 -15.48 3.12
C PRO A 31 11.54 -16.60 3.46
N GLU A 32 11.89 -17.85 3.17
CA GLU A 32 11.05 -19.04 3.39
C GLU A 32 10.47 -19.15 4.82
N PRO A 33 11.23 -18.90 5.91
CA PRO A 33 10.66 -18.93 7.27
C PRO A 33 9.53 -17.91 7.48
N LEU A 34 9.62 -16.75 6.84
CA LEU A 34 8.59 -15.71 6.92
C LEU A 34 7.40 -16.03 6.02
N VAL A 35 7.62 -16.62 4.83
CA VAL A 35 6.54 -17.13 3.98
C VAL A 35 5.69 -18.14 4.76
N ALA A 36 6.32 -19.13 5.40
CA ALA A 36 5.63 -20.14 6.19
C ALA A 36 4.87 -19.54 7.39
N ALA A 37 5.46 -18.57 8.08
CA ALA A 37 4.82 -17.89 9.21
C ALA A 37 3.59 -17.08 8.76
N VAL A 38 3.69 -16.33 7.65
CA VAL A 38 2.58 -15.56 7.07
C VAL A 38 1.44 -16.50 6.65
N SER A 39 1.73 -17.58 5.92
CA SER A 39 0.70 -18.56 5.51
C SER A 39 -0.02 -19.17 6.70
N THR A 40 0.72 -19.50 7.78
CA THR A 40 0.15 -20.04 9.01
C THR A 40 -0.73 -19.01 9.73
N TYR A 41 -0.25 -17.77 9.87
CA TYR A 41 -0.93 -16.70 10.57
C TYR A 41 -2.25 -16.31 9.89
N PHE A 42 -2.21 -16.12 8.56
CA PHE A 42 -3.38 -15.73 7.77
C PHE A 42 -4.23 -16.91 7.30
N ARG A 43 -3.80 -18.15 7.58
CA ARG A 43 -4.48 -19.39 7.16
C ARG A 43 -4.72 -19.44 5.64
N THR A 44 -3.69 -19.08 4.88
CA THR A 44 -3.74 -19.02 3.42
C THR A 44 -2.97 -20.20 2.82
N ASP A 45 -3.68 -21.06 2.08
CA ASP A 45 -3.13 -22.27 1.43
C ASP A 45 -3.03 -22.13 -0.10
N GLY A 46 -3.41 -20.97 -0.66
CA GLY A 46 -3.47 -20.71 -2.11
C GLY A 46 -2.15 -20.20 -2.72
N PRO A 47 -1.94 -20.38 -4.04
CA PRO A 47 -0.76 -19.85 -4.72
C PRO A 47 -0.78 -18.32 -4.72
N ARG A 48 0.39 -17.72 -4.54
CA ARG A 48 0.60 -16.28 -4.72
C ARG A 48 0.53 -15.97 -6.21
N PRO A 49 -0.36 -15.09 -6.67
CA PRO A 49 -0.53 -14.84 -8.10
C PRO A 49 0.59 -13.96 -8.65
N ALA A 50 1.08 -14.30 -9.84
CA ALA A 50 1.94 -13.42 -10.63
C ALA A 50 1.12 -12.26 -11.23
N VAL A 51 1.81 -11.23 -11.76
CA VAL A 51 1.20 -9.97 -12.24
C VAL A 51 0.06 -10.19 -13.24
N GLY A 52 0.24 -11.04 -14.26
CA GLY A 52 -0.81 -11.28 -15.26
C GLY A 52 -2.08 -11.94 -14.69
N ALA A 53 -1.93 -12.83 -13.70
CA ALA A 53 -3.07 -13.43 -13.00
C ALA A 53 -3.81 -12.40 -12.14
N VAL A 54 -3.08 -11.47 -11.51
CA VAL A 54 -3.67 -10.32 -10.80
C VAL A 54 -4.45 -9.43 -11.78
N ALA A 55 -3.86 -9.09 -12.93
CA ALA A 55 -4.56 -8.30 -13.95
C ALA A 55 -5.88 -8.94 -14.39
N GLN A 56 -5.87 -10.24 -14.70
CA GLN A 56 -7.08 -10.96 -15.07
C GLN A 56 -8.12 -10.97 -13.94
N TYR A 57 -7.68 -11.20 -12.71
CA TYR A 57 -8.54 -11.23 -11.53
C TYR A 57 -9.30 -9.91 -11.29
N TYR A 58 -8.62 -8.77 -11.48
CA TYR A 58 -9.23 -7.44 -11.34
C TYR A 58 -10.08 -7.06 -12.56
N ARG A 59 -9.69 -7.48 -13.77
CA ARG A 59 -10.49 -7.29 -14.99
C ARG A 59 -11.84 -8.01 -14.91
N GLU A 60 -11.88 -9.23 -14.39
CA GLU A 60 -13.13 -9.99 -14.17
C GLU A 60 -14.08 -9.34 -13.15
N ARG A 61 -13.62 -8.34 -12.40
CA ARG A 61 -14.38 -7.63 -11.36
C ARG A 61 -14.72 -6.20 -11.75
N ASP A 62 -14.36 -5.77 -12.96
CA ASP A 62 -14.47 -4.38 -13.39
C ASP A 62 -13.79 -3.45 -12.37
N MET A 63 -12.55 -3.78 -11.99
CA MET A 63 -11.75 -3.02 -11.01
C MET A 63 -10.34 -2.78 -11.54
N ALA A 64 -9.72 -1.73 -11.03
CA ALA A 64 -8.28 -1.52 -11.17
C ALA A 64 -7.56 -1.77 -9.83
N ALA A 65 -6.25 -2.03 -9.90
CA ALA A 65 -5.42 -2.32 -8.73
C ALA A 65 -4.08 -1.59 -8.79
N VAL A 66 -3.71 -0.98 -7.67
CA VAL A 66 -2.34 -0.56 -7.38
C VAL A 66 -1.53 -1.76 -6.93
N VAL A 67 -0.52 -2.11 -7.71
CA VAL A 67 0.32 -3.30 -7.48
C VAL A 67 1.74 -2.91 -7.11
N PHE A 68 2.32 -3.63 -6.15
CA PHE A 68 3.70 -3.39 -5.71
C PHE A 68 4.30 -4.62 -5.02
N THR A 69 5.60 -4.56 -4.78
CA THR A 69 6.33 -5.41 -3.83
C THR A 69 6.92 -4.55 -2.71
N VAL A 70 7.64 -5.15 -1.76
CA VAL A 70 8.41 -4.45 -0.73
C VAL A 70 9.88 -4.86 -0.82
N ASP A 71 10.76 -3.89 -1.04
CA ASP A 71 12.21 -4.10 -1.02
C ASP A 71 12.75 -3.95 0.42
N ALA A 72 12.90 -5.08 1.12
CA ALA A 72 13.43 -5.14 2.48
C ALA A 72 14.80 -5.83 2.57
N ARG A 73 15.61 -5.69 1.51
CA ARG A 73 16.86 -6.46 1.34
C ARG A 73 17.84 -6.33 2.50
N THR A 74 17.97 -5.14 3.10
CA THR A 74 18.94 -4.86 4.17
C THR A 74 18.54 -5.57 5.45
N GLN A 75 17.27 -5.43 5.86
CA GLN A 75 16.76 -6.00 7.09
C GLN A 75 16.60 -7.53 6.99
N LEU A 76 16.07 -8.03 5.87
CA LEU A 76 15.79 -9.45 5.69
C LEU A 76 16.98 -10.25 5.13
N LYS A 77 18.03 -9.58 4.64
CA LYS A 77 19.18 -10.20 3.95
C LYS A 77 18.73 -11.13 2.82
N HIS A 78 17.67 -10.71 2.12
CA HIS A 78 17.00 -11.48 1.08
C HIS A 78 16.94 -10.66 -0.19
N ARG A 79 17.11 -11.32 -1.34
CA ARG A 79 16.94 -10.64 -2.62
C ARG A 79 15.46 -10.27 -2.79
N PRO A 80 15.12 -8.99 -2.99
CA PRO A 80 13.73 -8.58 -3.17
C PRO A 80 13.26 -8.93 -4.59
N LEU A 81 11.95 -8.89 -4.79
CA LEU A 81 11.41 -8.81 -6.16
C LEU A 81 11.79 -7.47 -6.80
N SER A 82 11.93 -7.48 -8.11
CA SER A 82 12.31 -6.29 -8.88
C SER A 82 11.09 -5.39 -9.11
N SER A 83 11.09 -4.22 -8.48
CA SER A 83 10.09 -3.16 -8.76
C SER A 83 10.08 -2.76 -10.24
N THR A 84 11.23 -2.83 -10.92
CA THR A 84 11.34 -2.58 -12.36
C THR A 84 10.58 -3.63 -13.18
N ASP A 85 10.75 -4.91 -12.86
CA ASP A 85 10.11 -5.98 -13.62
C ASP A 85 8.59 -5.99 -13.38
N ILE A 86 8.17 -5.75 -12.13
CA ILE A 86 6.74 -5.57 -11.80
C ILE A 86 6.14 -4.37 -12.55
N ALA A 87 6.85 -3.24 -12.62
CA ALA A 87 6.36 -2.07 -13.33
C ALA A 87 6.22 -2.32 -14.85
N ARG A 88 7.16 -3.06 -15.44
CA ARG A 88 7.10 -3.46 -16.85
C ARG A 88 5.96 -4.44 -17.12
N ALA A 89 5.79 -5.47 -16.31
CA ALA A 89 4.68 -6.40 -16.42
C ALA A 89 3.32 -5.71 -16.23
N ALA A 90 3.22 -4.77 -15.27
CA ALA A 90 2.00 -3.99 -15.07
C ALA A 90 1.70 -3.06 -16.26
N ALA A 91 2.71 -2.58 -16.98
CA ALA A 91 2.52 -1.77 -18.19
C ALA A 91 1.88 -2.55 -19.34
N GLU A 92 2.03 -3.88 -19.39
CA GLU A 92 1.32 -4.74 -20.34
C GLU A 92 -0.18 -4.91 -19.99
N HIS A 93 -0.59 -4.44 -18.81
CA HIS A 93 -1.95 -4.51 -18.27
C HIS A 93 -2.42 -3.15 -17.75
N ALA A 94 -2.02 -2.06 -18.41
CA ALA A 94 -2.28 -0.70 -17.96
C ALA A 94 -3.76 -0.29 -17.98
N ASP A 95 -4.64 -1.14 -18.51
CA ASP A 95 -6.11 -1.01 -18.45
C ASP A 95 -6.67 -1.29 -17.05
N VAL A 96 -5.95 -2.06 -16.23
CA VAL A 96 -6.40 -2.48 -14.88
C VAL A 96 -5.32 -2.40 -13.80
N LEU A 97 -4.03 -2.35 -14.14
CA LEU A 97 -2.94 -2.29 -13.16
C LEU A 97 -2.26 -0.93 -13.12
N ILE A 98 -1.86 -0.52 -11.91
CA ILE A 98 -1.17 0.74 -11.61
C ILE A 98 0.09 0.39 -10.81
N PRO A 99 1.29 0.46 -11.41
CA PRO A 99 2.51 0.05 -10.72
C PRO A 99 2.98 1.09 -9.73
N PHE A 100 3.18 0.67 -8.48
CA PHE A 100 3.93 1.40 -7.47
C PHE A 100 5.31 0.76 -7.29
N GLY A 101 6.32 1.60 -7.13
CA GLY A 101 7.68 1.17 -6.85
C GLY A 101 7.91 0.82 -5.38
N SER A 102 8.98 0.10 -5.09
CA SER A 102 9.54 0.00 -3.74
C SER A 102 11.07 0.00 -3.83
N VAL A 103 11.69 0.70 -2.89
CA VAL A 103 13.14 0.77 -2.68
C VAL A 103 13.42 0.56 -1.19
N ASP A 104 14.58 0.01 -0.86
CA ASP A 104 15.06 -0.07 0.52
C ASP A 104 15.77 1.24 0.92
N PRO A 105 15.17 2.10 1.77
CA PRO A 105 15.74 3.41 2.12
C PRO A 105 17.12 3.32 2.76
N ARG A 106 17.44 2.18 3.38
CA ARG A 106 18.71 1.96 4.09
C ARG A 106 19.90 1.75 3.16
N THR A 107 19.65 1.66 1.85
CA THR A 107 20.70 1.59 0.83
C THR A 107 21.21 2.97 0.40
N GLY A 108 20.70 4.05 0.98
CA GLY A 108 21.20 5.42 0.79
C GLY A 108 21.07 5.87 -0.66
N GLU A 109 22.16 6.32 -1.27
CA GLU A 109 22.18 6.82 -2.65
C GLU A 109 21.61 5.82 -3.66
N ALA A 110 21.85 4.51 -3.46
CA ALA A 110 21.30 3.48 -4.34
C ALA A 110 19.76 3.44 -4.32
N ALA A 111 19.13 3.80 -3.19
CA ALA A 111 17.68 3.92 -3.08
C ALA A 111 17.16 5.13 -3.89
N LEU A 112 17.87 6.25 -3.84
CA LEU A 112 17.55 7.47 -4.58
C LEU A 112 17.67 7.24 -6.09
N GLU A 113 18.78 6.65 -6.53
CA GLU A 113 19.00 6.31 -7.94
C GLU A 113 17.92 5.35 -8.47
N LEU A 114 17.57 4.32 -7.70
CA LEU A 114 16.53 3.38 -8.10
C LEU A 114 15.15 4.05 -8.14
N ALA A 115 14.81 4.86 -7.13
CA ALA A 115 13.54 5.59 -7.10
C ALA A 115 13.42 6.54 -8.31
N ALA A 116 14.46 7.32 -8.59
CA ALA A 116 14.51 8.20 -9.76
C ALA A 116 14.31 7.42 -11.06
N ARG A 117 15.00 6.27 -11.23
CA ARG A 117 14.81 5.41 -12.41
C ARG A 117 13.41 4.83 -12.52
N LEU A 118 12.79 4.40 -11.41
CA LEU A 118 11.41 3.89 -11.42
C LEU A 118 10.42 4.97 -11.86
N ILE A 119 10.63 6.22 -11.43
CA ILE A 119 9.82 7.37 -11.83
C ILE A 119 10.06 7.69 -13.32
N GLU A 120 11.30 7.92 -13.70
CA GLU A 120 11.67 8.52 -15.00
C GLU A 120 11.66 7.53 -16.15
N GLN A 121 11.93 6.24 -15.91
CA GLN A 121 12.09 5.22 -16.96
C GLN A 121 10.90 4.25 -16.98
N GLU A 122 10.43 3.85 -15.80
CA GLU A 122 9.35 2.88 -15.68
C GLU A 122 7.97 3.52 -15.52
N GLY A 123 7.89 4.79 -15.10
CA GLY A 123 6.62 5.52 -15.00
C GLY A 123 5.74 5.08 -13.83
N VAL A 124 6.34 4.60 -12.73
CA VAL A 124 5.58 4.20 -11.54
C VAL A 124 4.74 5.37 -11.02
N ARG A 125 3.55 5.05 -10.49
CA ARG A 125 2.55 6.04 -10.06
C ARG A 125 2.55 6.31 -8.56
N GLY A 126 3.55 5.81 -7.85
CA GLY A 126 3.74 5.98 -6.42
C GLY A 126 4.73 4.97 -5.86
N PHE A 127 4.88 4.95 -4.54
CA PHE A 127 5.80 4.05 -3.83
C PHE A 127 5.12 3.33 -2.66
N LYS A 128 5.58 2.12 -2.34
CA LYS A 128 5.22 1.40 -1.11
C LYS A 128 6.42 1.20 -0.20
N PHE A 129 6.22 1.52 1.07
CA PHE A 129 7.15 1.26 2.17
C PHE A 129 6.48 0.46 3.29
N HIS A 130 7.27 -0.38 3.95
CA HIS A 130 6.90 -1.10 5.16
C HIS A 130 8.00 -0.92 6.23
N PRO A 131 7.96 0.17 7.02
CA PRO A 131 8.98 0.52 8.00
C PRO A 131 9.41 -0.62 8.94
N THR A 132 8.46 -1.38 9.50
CA THR A 132 8.81 -2.54 10.36
C THR A 132 9.59 -3.63 9.63
N VAL A 133 9.23 -3.97 8.38
CA VAL A 133 9.88 -5.05 7.61
C VAL A 133 11.19 -4.58 6.97
N GLN A 134 11.25 -3.33 6.52
CA GLN A 134 12.46 -2.70 5.99
C GLN A 134 13.42 -2.24 7.11
N GLY A 135 12.93 -2.11 8.34
CA GLY A 135 13.72 -1.82 9.53
C GLY A 135 14.25 -0.38 9.59
N PHE A 136 13.42 0.61 9.25
CA PHE A 136 13.77 2.03 9.32
C PHE A 136 12.66 2.85 9.98
N ASP A 137 13.02 4.01 10.53
CA ASP A 137 12.07 5.01 11.04
C ASP A 137 11.86 6.07 9.95
N PRO A 138 10.64 6.25 9.40
CA PRO A 138 10.42 7.21 8.32
C PRO A 138 10.65 8.66 8.72
N SER A 139 10.63 9.00 10.02
CA SER A 139 10.84 10.38 10.50
C SER A 139 12.31 10.77 10.64
N HIS A 140 13.26 9.84 10.43
CA HIS A 140 14.67 10.18 10.51
C HIS A 140 15.11 11.05 9.33
N ASP A 141 15.85 12.13 9.62
CA ASP A 141 16.39 13.08 8.63
C ASP A 141 17.23 12.41 7.53
N GLU A 142 17.82 11.25 7.80
CA GLU A 142 18.60 10.49 6.80
C GLU A 142 17.77 10.07 5.58
N TYR A 143 16.44 9.95 5.72
CA TYR A 143 15.52 9.57 4.64
C TYR A 143 14.83 10.77 3.97
N ALA A 144 15.01 11.99 4.50
CA ALA A 144 14.47 13.23 3.94
C ALA A 144 14.77 13.41 2.44
N PRO A 145 15.97 13.07 1.90
CA PRO A 145 16.22 13.16 0.47
C PRO A 145 15.29 12.29 -0.39
N LEU A 146 14.89 11.11 0.10
CA LEU A 146 13.98 10.21 -0.61
C LEU A 146 12.55 10.77 -0.61
N TRP A 147 12.08 11.31 0.51
CA TRP A 147 10.78 11.97 0.59
C TRP A 147 10.70 13.18 -0.32
N GLY A 148 11.72 14.03 -0.31
CA GLY A 148 11.80 15.18 -1.22
C GLY A 148 11.85 14.78 -2.70
N LEU A 149 12.48 13.64 -3.04
CA LEU A 149 12.48 13.12 -4.41
C LEU A 149 11.05 12.71 -4.85
N ILE A 150 10.34 11.96 -4.00
CA ILE A 150 8.99 11.48 -4.29
C ILE A 150 7.99 12.64 -4.33
N GLU A 151 8.11 13.60 -3.42
CA GLU A 151 7.32 14.83 -3.39
C GLU A 151 7.47 15.63 -4.70
N ARG A 152 8.71 15.90 -5.14
CA ARG A 152 8.98 16.61 -6.40
C ARG A 152 8.43 15.88 -7.63
N ALA A 153 8.40 14.55 -7.58
CA ALA A 153 7.81 13.75 -8.65
C ALA A 153 6.27 13.79 -8.65
N GLY A 154 5.65 14.29 -7.59
CA GLY A 154 4.19 14.44 -7.49
C GLY A 154 3.44 13.10 -7.42
N VAL A 155 4.11 12.04 -6.96
CA VAL A 155 3.51 10.71 -6.81
C VAL A 155 3.32 10.35 -5.33
N PRO A 156 2.23 9.67 -4.94
CA PRO A 156 1.97 9.29 -3.55
C PRO A 156 2.93 8.22 -3.01
N ALA A 157 3.05 8.15 -1.69
CA ALA A 157 3.74 7.10 -0.97
C ALA A 157 2.82 6.41 0.05
N ILE A 158 2.69 5.09 -0.07
CA ILE A 158 1.97 4.23 0.86
C ILE A 158 2.94 3.73 1.92
N PHE A 159 2.61 3.91 3.20
CA PHE A 159 3.39 3.41 4.33
C PHE A 159 2.58 2.40 5.11
N HIS A 160 3.18 1.25 5.43
CA HIS A 160 2.58 0.32 6.37
C HIS A 160 2.41 0.96 7.75
N THR A 161 1.19 1.02 8.25
CA THR A 161 0.88 1.46 9.62
C THR A 161 0.15 0.38 10.40
N GLY A 162 0.33 0.38 11.71
CA GLY A 162 -0.27 -0.64 12.58
C GLY A 162 0.59 -1.91 12.70
N GLN A 163 -0.03 -2.93 13.29
CA GLN A 163 0.54 -4.25 13.45
C GLN A 163 0.79 -4.90 12.08
N THR A 164 1.77 -5.81 12.02
CA THR A 164 1.97 -6.71 10.89
C THR A 164 1.84 -8.17 11.35
N GLY A 165 1.37 -9.03 10.44
CA GLY A 165 1.40 -10.48 10.62
C GLY A 165 2.77 -11.08 10.26
N ILE A 166 3.65 -10.33 9.59
CA ILE A 166 4.98 -10.79 9.21
C ILE A 166 5.81 -10.99 10.48
N GLY A 167 6.36 -12.20 10.64
CA GLY A 167 7.11 -12.61 11.83
C GLY A 167 6.23 -12.99 13.03
N ALA A 168 4.90 -12.83 12.96
CA ALA A 168 4.01 -13.22 14.04
C ALA A 168 4.12 -14.73 14.34
N GLY A 169 4.07 -15.10 15.62
CA GLY A 169 4.25 -16.48 16.08
C GLY A 169 5.69 -16.99 16.08
N THR A 170 6.66 -16.25 15.53
CA THR A 170 8.09 -16.62 15.62
C THR A 170 8.75 -16.05 16.89
N PRO A 171 9.84 -16.66 17.40
CA PRO A 171 10.56 -16.13 18.56
C PRO A 171 10.99 -14.67 18.38
N GLY A 172 10.55 -13.81 19.29
CA GLY A 172 10.85 -12.36 19.26
C GLY A 172 10.30 -11.62 18.03
N GLY A 173 9.30 -12.18 17.33
CA GLY A 173 8.74 -11.55 16.13
C GLY A 173 9.75 -11.43 14.99
N TYR A 174 10.69 -12.36 14.89
CA TYR A 174 11.82 -12.32 13.93
C TYR A 174 12.71 -11.07 14.08
N GLY A 175 12.69 -10.43 15.26
CA GLY A 175 13.40 -9.17 15.52
C GLY A 175 12.76 -7.94 14.86
N LEU A 176 11.57 -8.08 14.27
CA LEU A 176 10.83 -6.98 13.67
C LEU A 176 10.22 -6.09 14.76
N ARG A 177 10.41 -4.78 14.62
CA ARG A 177 9.95 -3.79 15.61
C ARG A 177 8.66 -3.15 15.13
N LEU A 178 7.55 -3.49 15.78
CA LEU A 178 6.22 -2.96 15.43
C LEU A 178 6.13 -1.43 15.55
N GLY A 179 6.88 -0.84 16.50
CA GLY A 179 6.88 0.62 16.71
C GLY A 179 7.31 1.44 15.49
N LEU A 180 8.07 0.85 14.56
CA LEU A 180 8.45 1.51 13.30
C LEU A 180 7.26 1.77 12.37
N SER A 181 6.14 1.08 12.58
CA SER A 181 4.88 1.29 11.85
C SER A 181 3.82 2.02 12.70
N ASN A 182 4.23 2.72 13.77
CA ASN A 182 3.34 3.65 14.44
C ASN A 182 3.06 4.86 13.52
N PRO A 183 1.79 5.21 13.24
CA PRO A 183 1.44 6.31 12.33
C PRO A 183 1.97 7.69 12.79
N MET A 184 2.28 7.87 14.07
CA MET A 184 2.89 9.12 14.57
C MET A 184 4.28 9.39 13.96
N LEU A 185 4.99 8.38 13.47
CA LEU A 185 6.26 8.58 12.76
C LEU A 185 6.07 9.26 11.39
N LEU A 186 4.84 9.30 10.87
CA LEU A 186 4.51 10.01 9.64
C LEU A 186 4.05 11.45 9.89
N ASP A 187 3.76 11.84 11.15
CA ASP A 187 3.39 13.21 11.51
C ASP A 187 4.46 14.26 11.13
N PRO A 188 5.75 14.08 11.49
CA PRO A 188 6.81 15.01 11.07
C PRO A 188 7.04 14.96 9.56
N VAL A 189 7.01 13.78 8.94
CA VAL A 189 7.16 13.65 7.48
C VAL A 189 6.08 14.43 6.74
N ALA A 190 4.82 14.31 7.17
CA ALA A 190 3.70 15.06 6.59
C ALA A 190 3.81 16.58 6.84
N ALA A 191 4.50 17.01 7.91
CA ALA A 191 4.74 18.41 8.22
C ALA A 191 5.84 19.03 7.36
N ASP A 192 6.95 18.29 7.19
CA ASP A 192 8.16 18.76 6.51
C ASP A 192 8.03 18.66 4.99
N PHE A 193 7.21 17.73 4.49
CA PHE A 193 6.91 17.50 3.08
C PHE A 193 5.39 17.71 2.84
N PRO A 194 4.90 18.96 2.86
CA PRO A 194 3.48 19.26 2.82
C PRO A 194 2.79 18.90 1.50
N ASP A 195 3.54 18.73 0.41
CA ASP A 195 2.99 18.37 -0.91
C ASP A 195 3.04 16.84 -1.14
N LEU A 196 3.86 16.11 -0.39
CA LEU A 196 3.93 14.64 -0.43
C LEU A 196 2.60 14.03 0.03
N GLN A 197 1.93 13.30 -0.86
CA GLN A 197 0.71 12.57 -0.51
C GLN A 197 1.08 11.25 0.19
N ILE A 198 0.70 11.13 1.47
CA ILE A 198 1.05 9.99 2.33
C ILE A 198 -0.21 9.16 2.59
N VAL A 199 -0.18 7.89 2.20
CA VAL A 199 -1.24 6.93 2.51
C VAL A 199 -0.79 6.06 3.68
N MET A 200 -1.50 6.17 4.80
CA MET A 200 -1.36 5.25 5.93
C MET A 200 -2.12 3.97 5.59
N ALA A 201 -1.37 2.92 5.30
CA ALA A 201 -1.95 1.64 4.95
C ALA A 201 -2.52 0.95 6.16
N HIS A 202 -3.68 0.34 5.92
CA HIS A 202 -4.51 -0.32 6.91
C HIS A 202 -5.14 0.66 7.92
N PRO A 203 -6.14 0.23 8.69
CA PRO A 203 -6.68 0.93 9.86
C PRO A 203 -5.70 1.15 11.05
N SER A 204 -4.39 1.14 10.81
CA SER A 204 -3.31 1.35 11.80
C SER A 204 -3.42 0.57 13.12
N VAL A 205 -4.21 -0.51 13.21
CA VAL A 205 -4.50 -1.21 14.48
C VAL A 205 -3.21 -1.62 15.20
N PRO A 206 -3.02 -1.32 16.50
CA PRO A 206 -4.00 -0.71 17.42
C PRO A 206 -4.01 0.83 17.46
N TRP A 207 -3.11 1.50 16.74
CA TRP A 207 -2.90 2.96 16.77
C TRP A 207 -3.88 3.73 15.87
N GLN A 208 -5.15 3.35 15.88
CA GLN A 208 -6.16 3.96 15.02
C GLN A 208 -6.40 5.42 15.41
N ASP A 209 -6.42 5.74 16.70
CA ASP A 209 -6.67 7.11 17.19
C ASP A 209 -5.52 8.04 16.81
N GLU A 210 -4.28 7.57 16.87
CA GLU A 210 -3.11 8.30 16.39
C GLU A 210 -3.18 8.56 14.88
N ALA A 211 -3.55 7.54 14.08
CA ALA A 211 -3.74 7.70 12.65
C ALA A 211 -4.86 8.73 12.33
N LEU A 212 -5.96 8.72 13.07
CA LEU A 212 -7.03 9.71 12.93
C LEU A 212 -6.54 11.12 13.30
N SER A 213 -5.72 11.25 14.35
CA SER A 213 -5.11 12.53 14.73
C SER A 213 -4.26 13.10 13.59
N VAL A 214 -3.40 12.27 12.99
CA VAL A 214 -2.58 12.68 11.83
C VAL A 214 -3.45 13.01 10.62
N ALA A 215 -4.42 12.16 10.27
CA ALA A 215 -5.29 12.32 9.09
C ALA A 215 -6.21 13.55 9.16
N THR A 216 -6.57 13.97 10.37
CA THR A 216 -7.44 15.14 10.58
C THR A 216 -6.64 16.44 10.60
N HIS A 217 -5.41 16.40 11.12
CA HIS A 217 -4.53 17.58 11.19
C HIS A 217 -3.77 17.84 9.88
N LYS A 218 -3.27 16.80 9.21
CA LYS A 218 -2.46 16.91 7.98
C LYS A 218 -3.34 16.69 6.76
N HIS A 219 -3.29 17.62 5.81
CA HIS A 219 -4.22 17.61 4.68
C HIS A 219 -3.79 16.66 3.55
N ASN A 220 -2.49 16.36 3.50
CA ASN A 220 -1.78 15.48 2.56
C ASN A 220 -1.73 14.01 3.01
N THR A 221 -2.42 13.65 4.10
CA THR A 221 -2.47 12.28 4.61
C THR A 221 -3.82 11.60 4.35
N TRP A 222 -3.75 10.31 4.07
CA TRP A 222 -4.85 9.46 3.64
C TRP A 222 -4.83 8.16 4.48
N ILE A 223 -5.96 7.46 4.54
CA ILE A 223 -6.05 6.14 5.16
C ILE A 223 -6.60 5.19 4.10
N ASP A 224 -5.90 4.09 3.82
CA ASP A 224 -6.52 2.97 3.10
C ASP A 224 -7.06 1.91 4.06
N LEU A 225 -8.13 1.25 3.64
CA LEU A 225 -8.89 0.29 4.44
C LEU A 225 -8.47 -1.17 4.18
N SER A 226 -7.21 -1.38 3.76
CA SER A 226 -6.66 -2.69 3.41
C SER A 226 -6.28 -3.53 4.64
N GLY A 227 -6.05 -4.83 4.45
CA GLY A 227 -5.46 -5.73 5.44
C GLY A 227 -6.38 -6.12 6.60
N TRP A 228 -7.55 -5.49 6.71
CA TRP A 228 -8.55 -5.75 7.74
C TRP A 228 -9.93 -5.93 7.12
N SER A 229 -10.61 -7.00 7.53
CA SER A 229 -12.01 -7.22 7.15
C SER A 229 -12.87 -6.08 7.73
N PRO A 230 -13.67 -5.38 6.90
CA PRO A 230 -14.43 -4.19 7.34
C PRO A 230 -15.30 -4.36 8.57
N LYS A 231 -15.84 -5.55 8.82
CA LYS A 231 -16.64 -5.86 10.02
C LYS A 231 -15.87 -5.69 11.34
N TYR A 232 -14.54 -5.59 11.30
CA TYR A 232 -13.68 -5.35 12.45
C TYR A 232 -13.17 -3.90 12.54
N PHE A 233 -13.62 -3.00 11.65
CA PHE A 233 -13.24 -1.60 11.73
C PHE A 233 -13.71 -0.99 13.06
N PRO A 234 -12.83 -0.25 13.77
CA PRO A 234 -13.25 0.52 14.94
C PRO A 234 -14.38 1.49 14.58
N ALA A 235 -15.36 1.64 15.48
CA ALA A 235 -16.49 2.55 15.25
C ALA A 235 -16.04 4.00 14.99
N GLU A 236 -14.94 4.41 15.61
CA GLU A 236 -14.31 5.71 15.40
C GLU A 236 -13.84 5.89 13.95
N LEU A 237 -13.13 4.90 13.37
CA LEU A 237 -12.73 4.94 11.96
C LEU A 237 -13.94 5.14 11.04
N VAL A 238 -15.00 4.37 11.26
CA VAL A 238 -16.25 4.45 10.48
C VAL A 238 -16.87 5.85 10.62
N ARG A 239 -16.91 6.42 11.83
CA ARG A 239 -17.43 7.78 12.08
C ARG A 239 -16.65 8.85 11.31
N TYR A 240 -15.32 8.78 11.30
CA TYR A 240 -14.47 9.74 10.59
C TYR A 240 -14.56 9.58 9.07
N ALA A 241 -14.60 8.34 8.57
CA ALA A 241 -14.83 8.04 7.16
C ALA A 241 -16.21 8.53 6.67
N ASN A 242 -17.22 8.53 7.54
CA ASN A 242 -18.54 9.10 7.27
C ASN A 242 -18.61 10.63 7.33
N SER A 243 -17.53 11.32 7.73
CA SER A 243 -17.54 12.75 8.03
C SER A 243 -16.30 13.46 7.51
N VAL A 244 -15.40 13.88 8.40
CA VAL A 244 -14.29 14.80 8.09
C VAL A 244 -13.22 14.16 7.18
N LEU A 245 -13.11 12.83 7.16
CA LEU A 245 -12.17 12.10 6.32
C LEU A 245 -12.81 11.48 5.06
N LYS A 246 -14.10 11.71 4.78
CA LYS A 246 -14.82 11.02 3.68
C LYS A 246 -14.18 11.11 2.30
N ARG A 247 -13.36 12.14 2.06
CA ARG A 247 -12.63 12.35 0.79
C ARG A 247 -11.19 11.85 0.81
N ARG A 248 -10.69 11.35 1.96
CA ARG A 248 -9.30 10.90 2.17
C ARG A 248 -9.19 9.48 2.72
N VAL A 249 -10.27 8.71 2.60
CA VAL A 249 -10.29 7.28 2.90
C VAL A 249 -10.38 6.51 1.59
N LEU A 250 -9.56 5.47 1.46
CA LEU A 250 -9.35 4.72 0.23
C LEU A 250 -9.75 3.25 0.43
N PHE A 251 -10.34 2.66 -0.60
CA PHE A 251 -10.49 1.22 -0.70
C PHE A 251 -9.13 0.57 -0.95
N GLY A 252 -8.90 -0.53 -0.24
CA GLY A 252 -7.75 -1.39 -0.44
C GLY A 252 -8.06 -2.75 0.17
N THR A 253 -7.48 -3.82 -0.35
CA THR A 253 -7.73 -5.17 0.18
C THR A 253 -6.55 -5.75 0.92
N ASP A 254 -5.32 -5.50 0.49
CA ASP A 254 -4.13 -6.29 0.87
C ASP A 254 -4.15 -7.69 0.22
N TYR A 255 -4.74 -7.79 -0.97
CA TYR A 255 -4.71 -9.01 -1.78
C TYR A 255 -3.25 -9.45 -2.01
N PRO A 256 -2.91 -10.76 -1.86
CA PRO A 256 -3.82 -11.90 -1.79
C PRO A 256 -4.38 -12.28 -0.42
N LEU A 257 -4.10 -11.54 0.66
CA LEU A 257 -4.53 -11.90 2.02
C LEU A 257 -6.04 -11.74 2.24
N LEU A 258 -6.63 -10.69 1.67
CA LEU A 258 -8.07 -10.45 1.67
C LEU A 258 -8.55 -10.19 0.25
N THR A 259 -9.66 -10.80 -0.16
CA THR A 259 -10.20 -10.62 -1.52
C THR A 259 -11.14 -9.42 -1.61
N PRO A 260 -11.22 -8.73 -2.77
CA PRO A 260 -12.23 -7.71 -3.03
C PRO A 260 -13.65 -8.18 -2.72
N ASP A 261 -14.02 -9.40 -3.15
CA ASP A 261 -15.34 -9.98 -2.91
C ASP A 261 -15.67 -10.08 -1.41
N ARG A 262 -14.69 -10.49 -0.60
CA ARG A 262 -14.87 -10.58 0.85
C ARG A 262 -14.93 -9.19 1.49
N TRP A 263 -14.09 -8.26 1.05
CA TRP A 263 -14.12 -6.89 1.55
C TRP A 263 -15.47 -6.23 1.28
N LEU A 264 -15.99 -6.33 0.05
CA LEU A 264 -17.29 -5.77 -0.35
C LEU A 264 -18.47 -6.42 0.40
N ARG A 265 -18.41 -7.72 0.68
CA ARG A 265 -19.42 -8.38 1.53
C ARG A 265 -19.35 -7.89 2.97
N ASP A 266 -18.15 -7.78 3.53
CA ASP A 266 -17.96 -7.43 4.94
C ASP A 266 -18.25 -5.94 5.19
N VAL A 267 -18.01 -5.04 4.21
CA VAL A 267 -18.31 -3.60 4.36
C VAL A 267 -19.82 -3.33 4.47
N ALA A 268 -20.65 -4.18 3.86
CA ALA A 268 -22.10 -4.10 3.97
C ALA A 268 -22.63 -4.32 5.39
N ALA A 269 -21.81 -4.87 6.29
CA ALA A 269 -22.12 -5.04 7.71
C ALA A 269 -21.65 -3.87 8.60
N THR A 270 -21.09 -2.81 7.99
CA THR A 270 -20.59 -1.63 8.71
C THR A 270 -21.59 -0.47 8.65
N ASP A 271 -21.41 0.53 9.52
CA ASP A 271 -22.19 1.77 9.50
C ASP A 271 -21.66 2.81 8.48
N LEU A 272 -20.82 2.41 7.51
CA LEU A 272 -20.41 3.30 6.42
C LEU A 272 -21.63 3.69 5.59
N LYS A 273 -21.83 5.00 5.40
CA LYS A 273 -22.99 5.52 4.70
C LYS A 273 -22.90 5.23 3.20
N PRO A 274 -24.04 4.92 2.53
CA PRO A 274 -24.04 4.66 1.10
C PRO A 274 -23.47 5.81 0.24
N ASP A 275 -23.55 7.06 0.70
CA ASP A 275 -23.07 8.24 -0.04
C ASP A 275 -21.54 8.41 0.01
N VAL A 276 -20.84 7.82 0.99
CA VAL A 276 -19.36 7.86 1.06
C VAL A 276 -18.70 6.72 0.30
N LEU A 277 -19.41 5.61 0.07
CA LEU A 277 -18.85 4.41 -0.55
C LEU A 277 -18.32 4.64 -1.98
N PRO A 278 -19.00 5.35 -2.91
CA PRO A 278 -18.42 5.65 -4.23
C PRO A 278 -17.09 6.40 -4.13
N GLY A 279 -16.99 7.31 -3.15
CA GLY A 279 -15.77 8.03 -2.82
C GLY A 279 -14.65 7.09 -2.39
N ILE A 280 -14.93 6.23 -1.41
CA ILE A 280 -13.97 5.27 -0.86
C ILE A 280 -13.51 4.27 -1.93
N LEU A 281 -14.46 3.70 -2.69
CA LEU A 281 -14.20 2.65 -3.67
C LEU A 281 -13.41 3.16 -4.88
N LYS A 282 -13.67 4.38 -5.37
CA LYS A 282 -13.09 4.85 -6.64
C LYS A 282 -12.65 6.32 -6.62
N ASP A 283 -13.54 7.24 -6.27
CA ASP A 283 -13.31 8.65 -6.61
C ASP A 283 -12.15 9.29 -5.84
N ASN A 284 -11.94 8.86 -4.60
CA ASN A 284 -10.83 9.34 -3.78
C ASN A 284 -9.48 8.87 -4.35
N ALA A 285 -9.39 7.60 -4.79
CA ALA A 285 -8.21 7.04 -5.42
C ALA A 285 -7.92 7.68 -6.77
N ALA A 286 -8.92 7.82 -7.64
CA ALA A 286 -8.76 8.50 -8.93
C ALA A 286 -8.23 9.93 -8.77
N ARG A 287 -8.74 10.67 -7.77
CA ARG A 287 -8.26 12.02 -7.44
C ARG A 287 -6.81 12.02 -6.93
N LEU A 288 -6.48 11.12 -6.01
CA LEU A 288 -5.12 11.01 -5.48
C LEU A 288 -4.11 10.67 -6.57
N LEU A 289 -4.47 9.76 -7.47
CA LEU A 289 -3.62 9.30 -8.56
C LEU A 289 -3.58 10.27 -9.74
N GLY A 290 -4.40 11.34 -9.74
CA GLY A 290 -4.45 12.32 -10.82
C GLY A 290 -5.06 11.79 -12.11
N PHE A 291 -5.98 10.83 -12.02
CA PHE A 291 -6.80 10.43 -13.17
C PHE A 291 -7.92 11.46 -13.36
N ALA A 292 -7.97 12.08 -14.53
CA ALA A 292 -9.05 12.97 -14.90
C ALA A 292 -10.35 12.16 -15.11
N ARG A 293 -11.49 12.77 -14.79
CA ARG A 293 -12.77 12.41 -15.40
C ARG A 293 -12.96 13.24 -16.65
#